data_AF-A0A7R9HGI7-F1
#
_entry.id   AF-A0A7R9HGI7-F1
#
_cell.length_a   1.000
_cell.length_b   1.000
_cell.length_c   1.000
_cell.angle_alpha   90.00
_cell.angle_beta   90.00
_cell.angle_gamma   90.00
#
_symmetry.space_group_name_H-M   'P 1'
#
loop_
_entity.id
_entity.type
_entity.pdbx_description
1 polymer ?
#
loop_
_entity_poly.entity_id
_entity_poly.type
_entity_poly.pdbx_seq_one_letter_code
_entity_poly.pdbx_strand_id
1 'polypeptide(L)' 'MIEKGTTVYMSLHGSRFGLMSVKCCLTHILAEYEVFKCPETPFPLQYSNKSIVLASTGGIPLKFKRIVAP' A
#
# COMPACT_ATOMS: atom_id res chain seq x y z
N MET A 1 -29.28 18.26 -12.57
CA MET A 1 -29.22 17.27 -13.66
C MET A 1 -28.44 17.91 -14.82
N ILE A 2 -27.14 17.65 -14.90
CA ILE A 2 -26.33 17.99 -16.08
C ILE A 2 -25.67 16.68 -16.51
N GLU A 3 -26.05 16.26 -17.70
CA GLU A 3 -25.73 14.99 -18.34
C GLU A 3 -24.39 15.14 -19.08
N LYS A 4 -23.31 14.61 -18.50
CA LYS A 4 -22.05 14.30 -19.20
C LYS A 4 -21.48 13.01 -18.63
N GLY A 5 -21.44 11.97 -19.46
CA GLY A 5 -20.60 10.77 -19.35
C GLY A 5 -20.43 10.20 -17.95
N THR A 6 -21.19 9.14 -17.65
CA THR A 6 -21.23 8.36 -16.40
C THR A 6 -19.85 7.94 -15.88
N THR A 7 -19.11 8.87 -15.30
CA THR A 7 -18.07 8.61 -14.30
C THR A 7 -18.61 9.20 -13.02
N VAL A 8 -19.15 8.34 -12.18
CA VAL A 8 -19.60 8.72 -10.85
C VAL A 8 -18.33 9.04 -10.05
N TYR A 9 -18.00 10.32 -9.92
CA TYR A 9 -16.89 10.76 -9.07
C TYR A 9 -17.33 10.59 -7.61
N MET A 10 -17.16 9.38 -7.09
CA MET A 10 -17.32 9.08 -5.66
C MET A 10 -16.12 9.71 -4.93
N SER A 11 -16.24 10.96 -4.52
CA SER A 11 -15.22 11.63 -3.71
C SER A 11 -15.12 10.97 -2.34
N LEU A 12 -13.99 10.30 -2.09
CA LEU A 12 -13.64 9.76 -0.78
C LEU A 12 -13.18 10.90 0.13
N HIS A 13 -14.08 11.37 1.00
CA HIS A 13 -13.78 12.44 1.98
C HIS A 13 -12.61 12.08 2.91
N GLY A 14 -12.34 10.78 3.12
CA GLY A 14 -11.24 10.28 3.94
C GLY A 14 -9.87 10.22 3.26
N SER A 15 -9.73 10.60 1.98
CA SER A 15 -8.45 10.46 1.26
C SER A 15 -7.29 11.22 1.90
N ARG A 16 -7.54 12.41 2.49
CA ARG A 16 -6.49 13.17 3.17
C ARG A 16 -5.94 12.43 4.40
N PHE A 17 -6.83 11.82 5.18
CA PHE A 17 -6.47 11.07 6.37
C PHE A 17 -5.69 9.80 6.00
N GLY A 18 -6.17 9.04 5.02
CA GLY A 18 -5.48 7.83 4.54
C GLY A 18 -4.09 8.14 3.97
N LEU A 19 -3.94 9.24 3.22
CA LEU A 19 -2.63 9.64 2.71
C LEU A 19 -1.67 10.09 3.82
N MET A 20 -2.17 10.79 4.84
CA MET A 20 -1.34 11.22 5.97
C MET A 20 -0.85 10.04 6.79
N SER A 21 -1.73 9.09 7.13
CA SER A 21 -1.37 7.92 7.92
C SER A 21 -0.35 7.04 7.19
N VAL A 22 -0.54 6.79 5.89
CA VAL A 22 0.39 6.00 5.08
C VAL A 22 1.76 6.70 4.98
N LYS A 23 1.79 8.01 4.74
CA LYS A 23 3.06 8.76 4.67
C LYS A 23 3.80 8.74 6.00
N CYS A 24 3.11 8.98 7.11
CA CYS A 24 3.72 8.96 8.44
C CYS A 24 4.32 7.57 8.75
N CYS A 25 3.54 6.52 8.53
CA CYS A 25 3.98 5.14 8.71
C CYS A 25 5.18 4.80 7.82
N LEU A 26 5.12 5.16 6.54
CA LEU A 26 6.19 4.88 5.59
C LEU A 26 7.49 5.62 5.95
N THR A 27 7.42 6.90 6.33
CA THR A 27 8.59 7.66 6.75
C THR A 27 9.24 7.04 7.98
N HIS A 28 8.46 6.58 8.97
CA HIS A 28 9.00 5.93 10.15
C HIS A 28 9.69 4.59 9.81
N ILE A 29 9.07 3.78 8.95
CA ILE A 29 9.67 2.52 8.48
C ILE A 29 10.97 2.79 7.74
N LEU A 30 11.01 3.76 6.82
CA LEU A 30 12.21 4.07 6.03
C LEU A 30 13.32 4.74 6.86
N ALA A 31 12.98 5.46 7.92
CA ALA A 31 13.97 6.10 8.80
C ALA A 31 14.70 5.08 9.68
N GLU A 32 14.00 4.04 10.13
CA GLU A 32 14.51 3.09 11.13
C GLU A 32 14.76 1.69 10.58
N TYR A 33 14.30 1.34 9.37
CA TYR A 33 14.38 -0.02 8.83
C TYR A 33 14.77 -0.04 7.34
N GLU A 34 15.68 -0.94 6.98
CA GLU A 34 15.88 -1.39 5.60
C GLU A 34 14.94 -2.56 5.31
N VAL A 35 14.26 -2.50 4.17
CA VAL A 35 13.32 -3.53 3.72
C VAL A 35 13.97 -4.37 2.62
N PHE A 36 14.03 -5.69 2.81
CA PHE A 36 14.59 -6.63 1.86
C PHE A 36 13.55 -7.62 1.35
N LYS A 37 13.69 -8.02 0.09
CA LYS A 37 12.90 -9.12 -0.50
C LYS A 37 13.25 -10.45 0.16
N CYS A 38 12.24 -11.26 0.45
CA CYS A 38 12.43 -12.65 0.84
C CYS A 38 12.53 -13.52 -0.43
N PRO A 39 13.26 -14.64 -0.44
CA PRO A 39 13.15 -15.63 -1.54
C PRO A 39 11.72 -16.13 -1.76
N GLU A 40 10.86 -16.02 -0.75
CA GLU A 40 9.44 -16.39 -0.81
C GLU A 40 8.53 -15.26 -1.34
N THR A 41 9.07 -14.05 -1.58
CA THR A 41 8.28 -12.96 -2.14
C THR A 41 7.99 -13.26 -3.62
N PRO A 42 6.71 -13.42 -4.02
CA PRO A 42 6.37 -13.74 -5.39
C PRO A 42 6.75 -12.58 -6.32
N PHE A 43 7.52 -12.87 -7.36
CA PHE A 43 7.90 -11.94 -8.41
C PHE A 43 7.57 -12.58 -9.77
N PRO A 44 6.61 -12.09 -10.56
CA PRO A 44 5.78 -10.89 -10.35
C PRO A 44 4.70 -11.06 -9.26
N LEU A 45 4.27 -9.94 -8.68
CA LEU A 45 3.23 -9.92 -7.65
C LEU A 45 1.89 -10.40 -8.22
N GLN A 46 1.30 -11.44 -7.62
CA GLN A 46 0.00 -11.96 -8.04
C GLN A 46 -1.13 -11.30 -7.24
N TYR A 47 -2.05 -10.64 -7.94
CA TYR A 47 -3.21 -10.00 -7.34
C TYR A 47 -4.40 -10.96 -7.23
N SER A 48 -5.14 -10.87 -6.13
CA SER A 48 -6.37 -11.62 -5.93
C SER A 48 -7.54 -10.92 -6.61
N ASN A 49 -8.19 -11.61 -7.55
CA ASN A 49 -9.40 -11.11 -8.21
C ASN A 49 -10.68 -11.30 -7.36
N LYS A 50 -10.55 -11.81 -6.12
CA LYS A 50 -11.67 -12.08 -5.21
C LYS A 50 -11.85 -11.02 -4.13
N SER A 51 -10.95 -10.04 -4.07
CA SER A 51 -10.91 -9.04 -3.01
C SER A 51 -11.59 -7.73 -3.44
N ILE A 52 -12.36 -7.13 -2.54
CA ILE A 52 -13.00 -5.80 -2.74
C ILE A 52 -11.93 -4.70 -2.85
N VAL A 53 -10.79 -4.90 -2.17
CA VAL A 53 -9.61 -4.03 -2.25
C VAL A 53 -8.49 -4.72 -3.03
N LEU A 54 -7.64 -3.96 -3.71
CA LEU A 54 -6.48 -4.51 -4.40
C LEU A 54 -5.55 -5.20 -3.37
N ALA A 55 -5.48 -6.52 -3.42
CA ALA A 55 -4.72 -7.33 -2.48
C ALA A 55 -3.93 -8.42 -3.21
N SER A 56 -2.77 -8.79 -2.67
CA SER A 56 -2.00 -9.95 -3.15
C SER A 56 -2.69 -11.27 -2.75
N THR A 57 -2.58 -12.30 -3.58
CA THR A 57 -3.20 -13.62 -3.34
C THR A 57 -2.72 -14.31 -2.05
N GLY A 58 -1.46 -14.13 -1.65
CA GLY A 58 -0.85 -14.82 -0.51
C GLY A 58 -0.07 -13.94 0.46
N GLY A 59 -0.31 -12.62 0.44
CA GLY A 59 0.51 -11.65 1.18
C GLY A 59 1.84 -11.34 0.48
N ILE A 60 2.64 -10.49 1.13
CA ILE A 60 3.96 -10.05 0.63
C ILE A 60 4.97 -10.21 1.77
N PRO A 61 5.64 -11.37 1.90
CA PRO A 61 6.64 -11.56 2.95
C PRO A 61 7.85 -10.66 2.68
N LEU A 62 8.19 -9.82 3.65
CA LEU A 62 9.31 -8.87 3.59
C LEU A 62 10.18 -9.03 4.84
N LYS A 63 11.49 -8.83 4.68
CA LYS A 63 12.44 -8.82 5.79
C LYS A 63 12.75 -7.38 6.18
N PHE A 64 12.64 -7.06 7.46
CA PHE A 64 12.98 -5.74 8.00
C PHE A 64 14.27 -5.86 8.79
N LYS A 65 15.25 -5.02 8.48
CA LYS A 65 16.50 -4.89 9.24
C LYS A 65 16.54 -3.49 9.84
N ARG A 66 16.59 -3.39 11.16
CA ARG A 66 16.63 -2.08 11.82
C ARG A 66 17.97 -1.38 11.51
N ILE A 67 17.90 -0.20 10.94
CA ILE A 67 19.00 0.75 10.87
C ILE A 67 18.97 1.46 12.21
N VAL A 68 19.90 1.10 13.10
CA VAL A 68 20.09 1.88 14.32
C VAL A 68 20.67 3.22 13.86
N ALA A 69 19.84 4.26 13.83
CA ALA A 69 20.34 5.62 13.75
C ALA A 69 21.13 5.89 15.04
N PRO A 70 22.36 6.44 14.96
CA PRO A 70 23.21 6.71 16.12
C PRO A 70 22.59 7.74 17.08
#